data_AF-A0AAW9B779-F1
#
_entry.id   AF-A0AAW9B779-F1
#
_cell.length_a   1.000
_cell.length_b   1.000
_cell.length_c   1.000
_cell.angle_alpha   90.00
_cell.angle_beta   90.00
_cell.angle_gamma   90.00
#
_symmetry.space_group_name_H-M   'P 1'
#
loop_
_entity.id
_entity.type
_entity.pdbx_description
1 polymer ?
#
loop_
_entity_poly.entity_id
_entity_poly.type
_entity_poly.pdbx_seq_one_letter_code
_entity_poly.pdbx_strand_id
1 'polypeptide(L)' 'MTVSLFLLLLALGAFVGVMAGLLGIGGGLIVVPALLFLLPWAGISPEMSMHMALATSLASIIVTSGSSALNHLKLGNVD' A
#
# COMPACT_ATOMS: atom_id res chain seq x y z
N MET A 1 13.09 -22.49 -5.66
CA MET A 1 12.51 -21.34 -6.41
C MET A 1 11.39 -20.65 -5.62
N THR A 2 10.43 -21.38 -5.07
CA THR A 2 9.26 -20.81 -4.34
C THR A 2 9.63 -20.13 -3.02
N VAL A 3 10.55 -20.70 -2.24
CA VAL A 3 10.94 -20.15 -0.92
C VAL A 3 11.72 -18.83 -1.03
N SER A 4 12.64 -18.74 -1.99
CA SER A 4 13.40 -17.51 -2.25
C SER A 4 12.50 -16.35 -2.70
N LEU A 5 11.48 -16.64 -3.53
CA LEU A 5 10.49 -15.66 -3.97
C LEU A 5 9.65 -15.14 -2.79
N PHE A 6 9.23 -16.04 -1.90
CA PHE A 6 8.47 -15.69 -0.71
C PHE A 6 9.25 -14.76 0.24
N LEU A 7 10.54 -15.06 0.47
CA LEU A 7 11.42 -14.21 1.28
C LEU A 7 11.60 -12.82 0.67
N LEU A 8 11.71 -12.73 -0.66
CA LEU A 8 11.87 -11.46 -1.36
C LEU A 8 10.61 -10.58 -1.25
N LEU A 9 9.42 -11.18 -1.40
CA LEU A 9 8.14 -10.49 -1.24
C LEU A 9 7.94 -9.99 0.19
N LEU A 10 8.37 -10.76 1.18
CA LEU A 10 8.26 -10.41 2.60
C LEU A 10 9.19 -9.25 2.96
N ALA A 11 10.44 -9.29 2.49
CA ALA A 11 11.40 -8.20 2.65
C ALA A 11 10.94 -6.90 1.97
N LEU A 12 10.39 -7.02 0.76
CA LEU A 12 9.83 -5.88 0.02
C LEU A 12 8.61 -5.30 0.73
N GLY A 13 7.68 -6.14 1.20
CA GLY A 13 6.49 -5.72 1.94
C GLY A 13 6.84 -5.02 3.26
N ALA A 14 7.84 -5.54 4.00
CA ALA A 14 8.33 -4.91 5.21
C ALA A 14 8.96 -3.54 4.94
N PHE A 15 9.81 -3.43 3.91
CA PHE A 15 10.43 -2.17 3.52
C PHE A 15 9.40 -1.12 3.09
N VAL A 16 8.47 -1.51 2.21
CA VAL A 16 7.39 -0.64 1.75
C VAL A 16 6.47 -0.24 2.90
N GLY A 17 6.15 -1.15 3.82
CA GLY A 17 5.34 -0.86 5.01
C GLY A 17 5.98 0.15 5.96
N VAL A 18 7.28 0.03 6.21
CA VAL A 18 8.04 0.98 7.04
C VAL A 18 8.12 2.35 6.35
N MET A 19 8.41 2.39 5.05
CA MET A 19 8.42 3.65 4.28
C MET A 19 7.04 4.31 4.23
N ALA A 20 5.98 3.54 4.05
CA ALA A 20 4.61 4.03 4.08
C ALA A 20 4.22 4.61 5.45
N GLY A 21 4.67 3.97 6.54
CA GLY A 21 4.44 4.43 7.91
C GLY A 21 5.24 5.68 8.28
N LEU A 22 6.52 5.75 7.90
CA LEU A 22 7.39 6.90 8.18
C LEU A 22 7.00 8.15 7.37
N LEU A 23 6.58 7.97 6.11
CA LEU A 23 6.20 9.09 5.25
C LEU A 23 4.77 9.60 5.53
N GLY A 24 3.96 8.87 6.29
CA GLY A 24 2.60 9.29 6.68
C GLY A 24 1.58 9.43 5.53
N ILE A 25 1.96 9.14 4.29
CA ILE A 25 1.17 9.31 3.05
C ILE A 25 0.22 8.14 2.74
N GLY A 26 0.01 7.21 3.68
CA GLY A 26 -0.92 6.09 3.53
C GLY A 26 -0.51 5.02 2.51
N GLY A 27 0.78 4.99 2.13
CA GLY A 27 1.38 3.97 1.26
C GLY A 27 0.97 4.03 -0.22
N GLY A 28 -0.09 4.77 -0.58
CA GLY A 28 -0.66 4.78 -1.92
C GLY A 28 0.29 5.21 -3.04
N LEU A 29 1.19 6.15 -2.75
CA LEU A 29 2.22 6.61 -3.71
C LEU A 29 3.21 5.50 -4.09
N ILE A 30 3.41 4.52 -3.21
CA ILE A 30 4.29 3.36 -3.45
C ILE A 30 3.46 2.16 -3.97
N VAL A 31 2.27 1.95 -3.41
CA VAL A 31 1.39 0.81 -3.71
C VAL A 31 0.88 0.84 -5.15
N VAL A 32 0.48 2.01 -5.69
CA VAL A 32 -0.03 2.10 -7.07
C VAL A 32 1.02 1.67 -8.12
N PRO A 33 2.23 2.27 -8.18
CA PRO A 33 3.23 1.84 -9.16
C PRO A 33 3.72 0.41 -8.94
N ALA A 34 3.79 -0.06 -7.69
CA ALA A 34 4.13 -1.45 -7.39
C ALA A 34 3.08 -2.44 -7.94
N LEU A 35 1.79 -2.14 -7.74
CA LEU A 35 0.70 -2.96 -8.27
C LEU A 35 0.65 -2.91 -9.80
N LEU A 36 0.83 -1.74 -10.42
CA LEU A 36 0.91 -1.64 -11.88
C LEU A 36 2.09 -2.42 -12.47
N PHE A 37 3.17 -2.59 -11.72
CA PHE A 37 4.30 -3.42 -12.14
C PHE A 37 4.04 -4.93 -11.96
N LEU A 38 3.36 -5.32 -10.86
CA LEU A 38 3.12 -6.72 -10.50
C LEU A 38 1.90 -7.35 -11.17
N LEU A 39 0.81 -6.60 -11.39
CA LEU A 39 -0.44 -7.13 -11.96
C LEU A 39 -0.29 -7.68 -13.39
N PRO A 40 0.49 -7.07 -14.29
CA PRO A 40 0.76 -7.65 -15.61
C PRO A 40 1.46 -9.01 -15.52
N TRP A 41 2.33 -9.21 -14.53
CA TRP A 41 3.01 -10.48 -14.29
C TRP A 41 2.06 -11.55 -13.75
N ALA A 42 0.96 -11.14 -13.13
CA ALA A 42 -0.12 -12.01 -12.67
C ALA A 42 -1.14 -12.37 -13.79
N GLY A 43 -0.91 -11.94 -15.03
CA GLY A 43 -1.79 -12.24 -16.17
C GLY A 43 -3.05 -11.35 -16.24
N ILE A 44 -3.06 -10.23 -15.52
CA ILE A 44 -4.17 -9.29 -15.50
C ILE A 44 -4.06 -8.30 -16.66
N SER A 45 -5.18 -8.02 -17.33
CA SER A 45 -5.19 -7.06 -18.43
C SER A 45 -4.77 -5.66 -17.96
N PRO A 46 -4.07 -4.86 -18.79
CA PRO A 46 -3.64 -3.51 -18.42
C PRO A 46 -4.80 -2.58 -18.02
N GLU A 47 -5.96 -2.76 -18.67
CA GLU A 47 -7.19 -2.00 -18.39
C GLU A 47 -7.73 -2.25 -16.98
N MET A 48 -7.72 -3.52 -16.54
CA MET A 48 -8.15 -3.90 -15.19
C MET A 48 -7.09 -3.57 -14.13
N SER A 49 -5.81 -3.56 -14.54
CA SER A 49 -4.68 -3.30 -13.65
C SER A 49 -4.71 -1.90 -13.06
N MET A 50 -5.08 -0.90 -13.87
CA MET A 50 -5.23 0.48 -13.40
C MET A 50 -6.35 0.61 -12.36
N HIS A 51 -7.52 0.01 -12.63
CA HIS A 51 -8.66 0.05 -11.72
C HIS A 51 -8.36 -0.63 -10.38
N MET A 52 -7.74 -1.81 -10.41
CA MET A 52 -7.40 -2.53 -9.18
C MET A 52 -6.30 -1.82 -8.38
N ALA A 53 -5.26 -1.33 -9.04
CA ALA A 53 -4.19 -0.59 -8.36
C ALA A 53 -4.72 0.65 -7.63
N LEU A 54 -5.61 1.40 -8.28
CA LEU A 54 -6.25 2.57 -7.67
C LEU A 54 -7.20 2.18 -6.53
N ALA A 55 -8.08 1.19 -6.74
CA ALA A 55 -9.02 0.74 -5.72
C ALA A 55 -8.31 0.23 -4.45
N THR A 56 -7.27 -0.59 -4.60
CA THR A 56 -6.49 -1.12 -3.48
C THR A 56 -5.72 -0.01 -2.75
N SER A 57 -5.13 0.94 -3.48
CA SER A 57 -4.45 2.09 -2.90
C SER A 57 -5.39 2.97 -2.09
N LEU A 58 -6.57 3.30 -2.63
CA LEU A 58 -7.57 4.09 -1.92
C LEU A 58 -8.08 3.38 -0.66
N ALA A 59 -8.32 2.07 -0.74
CA ALA A 59 -8.70 1.29 0.44
C ALA A 59 -7.63 1.34 1.54
N SER A 60 -6.34 1.21 1.16
CA SER A 60 -5.21 1.36 2.08
C SER A 60 -5.15 2.76 2.69
N ILE A 61 -5.35 3.81 1.89
CA ILE A 61 -5.35 5.20 2.34
C ILE A 61 -6.48 5.43 3.34
N ILE A 62 -7.70 4.96 3.09
CA ILE A 62 -8.83 5.11 4.03
C ILE A 62 -8.49 4.50 5.39
N VAL A 63 -7.94 3.29 5.41
CA VAL A 63 -7.58 2.60 6.67
C VAL A 63 -6.45 3.34 7.40
N THR A 64 -5.39 3.71 6.70
CA THR A 64 -4.23 4.39 7.30
C THR A 64 -4.56 5.81 7.76
N SER A 65 -5.23 6.60 6.92
CA SER A 65 -5.69 7.96 7.28
C SER A 65 -6.71 7.93 8.43
N GLY A 66 -7.65 6.97 8.43
CA GLY A 66 -8.60 6.78 9.53
C GLY A 66 -7.88 6.47 10.84
N SER A 67 -6.89 5.58 10.82
CA SER A 67 -6.04 5.28 11.99
C SER A 67 -5.29 6.53 12.48
N SER A 68 -4.70 7.32 11.57
CA SER A 68 -4.00 8.56 11.92
C SER A 68 -4.94 9.62 12.50
N ALA A 69 -6.12 9.80 11.90
CA ALA A 69 -7.14 10.74 12.37
C ALA A 69 -7.66 10.36 13.76
N LEU A 70 -7.96 9.07 13.98
CA LEU A 70 -8.36 8.55 15.29
C LEU A 70 -7.29 8.77 16.36
N ASN A 71 -6.01 8.59 16.01
CA ASN A 71 -4.92 8.84 16.94
C ASN A 71 -4.79 10.33 17.30
N HIS A 72 -4.92 11.22 16.31
CA HIS A 72 -4.92 12.66 16.53
C HIS A 72 -6.11 13.14 17.40
N LEU A 73 -7.30 12.57 17.19
CA LEU A 73 -8.48 12.81 18.03
C LEU A 73 -8.24 12.36 19.47
N LYS A 74 -7.69 11.16 19.68
CA LYS A 74 -7.35 10.64 21.01
C LYS A 74 -6.31 11.50 21.74
N LEU A 75 -5.40 12.12 21.01
CA LEU A 75 -4.36 12.98 21.56
C LEU A 75 -4.84 14.43 21.80
N GLY A 76 -6.10 14.77 21.46
CA GLY A 76 -6.63 16.12 21.60
C GLY A 76 -6.01 17.13 20.63
N ASN A 77 -5.41 16.65 19.53
CA ASN A 77 -4.75 17.48 18.52
C ASN A 77 -5.71 17.97 17.41
N VAL A 78 -7.01 17.69 17.53
CA VAL A 78 -8.06 18.08 16.58
C VAL A 78 -9.26 18.51 17.40
N ASP A 79 -9.70 19.75 17.14
CA ASP A 79 -10.85 20.43 17.76
C ASP A 79 -12.13 20.17 16.95
#